data_AF-A0A5N6RTE5-F1
#
_entry.id   AF-A0A5N6RTE5-F1
#
_cell.length_a   1.000
_cell.length_b   1.000
_cell.length_c   1.000
_cell.angle_alpha   90.00
_cell.angle_beta   90.00
_cell.angle_gamma   90.00
#
_symmetry.space_group_name_H-M   'P 1'
#
loop_
_entity.id
_entity.type
_entity.pdbx_description
1 polymer ?
#
loop_
_entity_poly.entity_id
_entity_poly.type
_entity_poly.pdbx_seq_one_letter_code
_entity_poly.pdbx_strand_id
1 'polypeptide(L)'
;MEGQEDPDPTNPSTKDPPLCDECKAMGREGGMAVLDAGDNTATPFRHRWMPHPKKTFLPKLEFFYSKGFTSPNIAGVLSRSPTILDLSLENHIVPSFVFFKYLFGTDVDIVTAIKRFSGILYSDLDTYVANINTLRENGVPESYMVKFLKTQPRVFMTDSVRFRRTVEEVKEMGFDPLKMKFVEVVYAMSGVSKSTWERKVNAYKRWGLSEVEILCDTFKKEASELLKLYEKKGDLEGITRE
;
A
#
# COMPACT_ATOMS: atom_id res chain seq x y z
N MET A 1 -50.05 -15.42 -18.98
CA MET A 1 -49.69 -15.71 -17.59
C MET A 1 -48.40 -16.50 -17.62
N GLU A 2 -47.26 -15.81 -17.62
CA GLU A 2 -45.97 -16.36 -17.18
C GLU A 2 -45.26 -15.18 -16.52
N GLY A 3 -45.03 -15.29 -15.21
CA GLY A 3 -44.39 -14.27 -14.40
C GLY A 3 -42.88 -14.38 -14.50
N GLN A 4 -42.21 -13.27 -14.74
CA GLN A 4 -40.78 -13.13 -14.47
C GLN A 4 -40.62 -12.89 -12.96
N GLU A 5 -39.98 -13.83 -12.27
CA GLU A 5 -39.48 -13.63 -10.91
C GLU A 5 -38.18 -12.82 -10.97
N ASP A 6 -38.18 -11.68 -10.28
CA ASP A 6 -36.97 -10.88 -10.01
C ASP A 6 -36.05 -11.64 -9.04
N PRO A 7 -34.71 -11.56 -9.20
CA PRO A 7 -33.79 -12.28 -8.33
C PRO A 7 -33.72 -11.64 -6.93
N ASP A 8 -33.98 -12.49 -5.93
CA ASP A 8 -33.91 -12.22 -4.49
C ASP A 8 -32.49 -11.79 -4.04
N PRO A 9 -32.33 -10.62 -3.37
CA PRO A 9 -31.04 -10.10 -2.93
C PRO A 9 -30.40 -10.83 -1.73
N THR A 10 -30.95 -11.96 -1.28
CA THR A 10 -30.46 -12.68 -0.09
C THR A 10 -29.78 -14.03 -0.35
N ASN A 11 -29.50 -14.42 -1.60
CA ASN A 11 -28.82 -15.70 -1.88
C ASN A 11 -27.27 -15.61 -1.72
N PRO A 12 -26.64 -16.30 -0.74
CA PRO A 12 -25.20 -16.21 -0.47
C PRO A 12 -24.32 -17.16 -1.31
N SER A 13 -24.78 -17.63 -2.48
CA SER A 13 -24.07 -18.68 -3.25
C SER A 13 -23.33 -18.22 -4.52
N THR A 14 -22.92 -16.96 -4.63
CA THR A 14 -21.86 -16.56 -5.56
C THR A 14 -20.61 -16.20 -4.78
N LYS A 15 -19.97 -17.22 -4.19
CA LYS A 15 -18.60 -17.06 -3.70
C LYS A 15 -17.70 -16.99 -4.92
N ASP A 16 -17.24 -15.78 -5.25
CA ASP A 16 -16.09 -15.63 -6.13
C ASP A 16 -14.94 -16.47 -5.54
N PRO A 17 -14.21 -17.22 -6.38
CA PRO A 17 -13.13 -18.06 -5.90
C PRO A 17 -12.05 -17.23 -5.18
N PRO A 18 -11.37 -17.79 -4.18
CA PRO A 18 -10.32 -17.08 -3.47
C PRO A 18 -9.20 -16.68 -4.45
N LEU A 19 -8.85 -15.39 -4.43
CA LEU A 19 -7.74 -14.73 -5.14
C LEU A 19 -6.43 -15.55 -5.23
N CYS A 20 -6.21 -16.48 -4.30
CA CYS A 20 -5.03 -17.30 -4.18
C CYS A 20 -4.90 -18.36 -5.28
N ASP A 21 -6.00 -18.98 -5.72
CA ASP A 21 -5.92 -20.19 -6.55
C ASP A 21 -5.75 -19.87 -8.04
N GLU A 22 -6.41 -18.82 -8.56
CA GLU A 22 -6.19 -18.34 -9.93
C GLU A 22 -4.80 -17.69 -10.10
N CYS A 23 -4.31 -16.96 -9.08
CA CYS A 23 -2.98 -16.34 -9.13
C CYS A 23 -1.84 -17.36 -9.06
N LYS A 24 -2.03 -18.49 -8.35
CA LYS A 24 -1.05 -19.59 -8.28
C LYS A 24 -1.07 -20.50 -9.52
N ALA A 25 -2.19 -20.56 -10.25
CA ALA A 25 -2.32 -21.40 -11.44
C ALA A 25 -1.56 -20.82 -12.65
N MET A 26 -1.56 -19.49 -12.81
CA MET A 26 -0.93 -18.84 -13.97
C MET A 26 0.61 -18.84 -13.96
N GLY A 27 1.25 -19.21 -12.84
CA GLY A 27 2.72 -19.21 -12.68
C GLY A 27 3.42 -20.56 -12.89
N ARG A 28 2.70 -21.62 -13.30
CA ARG A 28 3.26 -22.99 -13.35
C ARG A 28 3.57 -23.55 -14.74
N GLU A 29 3.24 -22.85 -15.82
CA GLU A 29 3.60 -23.27 -17.18
C GLU A 29 4.84 -22.50 -17.68
N GLY A 30 6.01 -22.92 -17.19
CA GLY A 30 7.29 -22.31 -17.55
C GLY A 30 8.45 -22.90 -16.76
N GLY A 31 8.62 -24.22 -16.79
CA GLY A 31 9.75 -24.87 -16.14
C GLY A 31 11.08 -24.59 -16.85
N MET A 32 12.14 -24.31 -16.09
CA MET A 32 13.40 -25.06 -16.23
C MET A 32 14.38 -24.84 -15.05
N ALA A 33 14.85 -25.98 -14.52
CA ALA A 33 16.16 -26.29 -13.92
C ALA A 33 16.76 -25.41 -12.80
N VAL A 34 16.81 -26.04 -11.63
CA VAL A 34 17.64 -25.73 -10.45
C VAL A 34 19.13 -25.80 -10.79
N LEU A 35 19.91 -24.81 -10.37
CA LEU A 35 21.34 -24.98 -10.10
C LEU A 35 21.68 -24.36 -8.75
N ASP A 36 22.24 -25.19 -7.87
CA ASP A 36 22.80 -24.86 -6.56
C ASP A 36 23.96 -23.87 -6.65
N ALA A 37 24.02 -22.94 -5.69
CA ALA A 37 25.26 -22.48 -5.06
C ALA A 37 25.00 -21.57 -3.84
N GLY A 38 25.40 -22.04 -2.66
CA GLY A 38 26.40 -21.36 -1.82
C GLY A 38 26.01 -20.10 -1.03
N ASP A 39 25.75 -20.35 0.26
CA ASP A 39 25.88 -19.55 1.49
C ASP A 39 26.27 -18.04 1.50
N ASN A 40 25.48 -17.30 2.30
CA ASN A 40 25.70 -16.13 3.18
C ASN A 40 26.75 -15.03 2.89
N THR A 41 26.28 -13.76 2.85
CA THR A 41 26.48 -12.71 3.88
C THR A 41 26.08 -11.31 3.35
N ALA A 42 25.78 -10.38 4.26
CA ALA A 42 25.04 -9.13 4.09
C ALA A 42 25.60 -8.05 3.10
N THR A 43 24.66 -7.24 2.59
CA THR A 43 24.64 -6.08 1.66
C THR A 43 25.71 -4.97 1.89
N PRO A 44 26.08 -4.09 0.91
CA PRO A 44 25.18 -3.41 -0.04
C PRO A 44 25.69 -3.15 -1.48
N PHE A 45 24.76 -2.85 -2.39
CA PHE A 45 24.98 -2.44 -3.79
C PHE A 45 25.98 -3.28 -4.57
N ARG A 46 25.67 -4.56 -4.75
CA ARG A 46 26.29 -5.31 -5.85
C ARG A 46 25.66 -4.78 -7.14
N HIS A 47 26.37 -3.88 -7.83
CA HIS A 47 26.13 -3.64 -9.25
C HIS A 47 26.22 -5.01 -9.94
N ARG A 48 25.07 -5.67 -10.08
CA ARG A 48 24.98 -6.88 -10.88
C ARG A 48 25.21 -6.40 -12.30
N TRP A 49 26.42 -6.62 -12.79
CA TRP A 49 26.76 -6.41 -14.18
C TRP A 49 25.75 -7.22 -14.99
N MET A 50 24.76 -6.55 -15.57
CA MET A 50 23.82 -7.22 -16.45
C MET A 50 24.59 -7.57 -17.72
N PRO A 51 24.72 -8.85 -18.07
CA PRO A 51 25.26 -9.22 -19.35
C PRO A 51 24.26 -8.70 -20.38
N HIS A 52 24.63 -7.59 -21.04
CA HIS A 52 23.88 -6.92 -22.12
C HIS A 52 22.75 -5.95 -21.71
N PRO A 53 23.08 -4.74 -21.20
CA PRO A 53 22.10 -3.73 -20.80
C PRO A 53 21.05 -3.40 -21.88
N LYS A 54 21.44 -3.38 -23.17
CA LYS A 54 20.49 -3.16 -24.28
C LYS A 54 19.44 -4.25 -24.42
N LYS A 55 19.79 -5.52 -24.15
CA LYS A 55 18.85 -6.65 -24.25
C LYS A 55 17.99 -6.78 -22.99
N THR A 56 18.49 -6.33 -21.84
CA THR A 56 17.79 -6.49 -20.55
C THR A 56 16.88 -5.31 -20.21
N PHE A 57 17.22 -4.08 -20.65
CA PHE A 57 16.43 -2.88 -20.33
C PHE A 57 15.35 -2.56 -21.35
N LEU A 58 15.62 -2.76 -22.64
CA LEU A 58 14.68 -2.38 -23.70
C LEU A 58 13.29 -3.03 -23.53
N PRO A 59 13.17 -4.35 -23.25
CA PRO A 59 11.86 -4.98 -23.05
C PRO A 59 11.08 -4.40 -21.87
N LYS A 60 11.78 -3.97 -20.80
CA LYS A 60 11.15 -3.34 -19.62
C LYS A 60 10.63 -1.95 -19.95
N LEU A 61 11.40 -1.18 -20.71
CA LEU A 61 10.98 0.15 -21.15
C LEU A 61 9.78 0.06 -22.09
N GLU A 62 9.82 -0.84 -23.08
CA GLU A 62 8.69 -1.12 -23.98
C GLU A 62 7.45 -1.54 -23.21
N PHE A 63 7.61 -2.42 -22.22
CA PHE A 63 6.51 -2.79 -21.34
C PHE A 63 5.93 -1.57 -20.60
N PHE A 64 6.76 -0.73 -19.97
CA PHE A 64 6.26 0.47 -19.30
C PHE A 64 5.55 1.43 -20.25
N TYR A 65 6.07 1.64 -21.46
CA TYR A 65 5.38 2.43 -22.49
C TYR A 65 4.02 1.83 -22.86
N SER A 66 3.94 0.51 -23.03
CA SER A 66 2.69 -0.21 -23.33
C SER A 66 1.62 -0.05 -22.25
N LYS A 67 2.04 0.21 -20.99
CA LYS A 67 1.15 0.45 -19.84
C LYS A 67 0.82 1.93 -19.63
N GLY A 68 1.23 2.81 -20.55
CA GLY A 68 0.88 4.24 -20.53
C GLY A 68 1.86 5.11 -19.74
N PHE A 69 3.07 4.62 -19.43
CA PHE A 69 4.11 5.51 -18.91
C PHE A 69 4.64 6.45 -20.01
N THR A 70 4.91 7.70 -19.64
CA THR A 70 5.65 8.64 -20.49
C THR A 70 7.14 8.59 -20.14
N SER A 71 8.02 9.01 -21.05
CA SER A 71 9.47 9.02 -20.79
C SER A 71 9.86 9.78 -19.51
N PRO A 72 9.27 10.96 -19.19
CA PRO A 72 9.52 11.63 -17.91
C PRO A 72 9.04 10.83 -16.69
N ASN A 73 7.91 10.13 -16.80
CA ASN A 73 7.41 9.28 -15.70
C ASN A 73 8.37 8.11 -15.45
N ILE A 74 8.83 7.44 -16.50
CA ILE A 74 9.81 6.34 -16.39
C ILE A 74 11.10 6.86 -15.78
N ALA A 75 11.66 7.96 -16.30
CA ALA A 75 12.88 8.56 -15.78
C ALA A 75 12.73 8.89 -14.28
N GLY A 76 11.64 9.55 -13.89
CA GLY A 76 11.38 9.88 -12.49
C GLY A 76 11.24 8.65 -11.58
N VAL A 77 10.65 7.56 -12.05
CA VAL A 77 10.56 6.30 -11.30
C VAL A 77 11.94 5.64 -11.15
N LEU A 78 12.70 5.53 -12.25
CA LEU A 78 14.00 4.87 -12.24
C LEU A 78 15.06 5.68 -11.48
N SER A 79 15.01 7.01 -11.50
CA SER A 79 15.90 7.85 -10.68
C SER A 79 15.68 7.65 -9.19
N ARG A 80 14.44 7.39 -8.75
CA ARG A 80 14.11 7.13 -7.34
C ARG A 80 14.33 5.67 -6.94
N SER A 81 14.23 4.74 -7.88
CA SER A 81 14.34 3.31 -7.63
C SER A 81 15.01 2.59 -8.80
N PRO A 82 16.35 2.70 -8.91
CA PRO A 82 17.10 2.06 -9.97
C PRO A 82 17.01 0.53 -9.90
N THR A 83 16.74 -0.02 -8.71
CA THR A 83 16.57 -1.47 -8.46
C THR A 83 15.44 -2.11 -9.26
N ILE A 84 14.47 -1.35 -9.78
CA ILE A 84 13.44 -1.87 -10.71
C ILE A 84 14.10 -2.52 -11.92
N LEU A 85 15.23 -1.97 -12.37
CA LEU A 85 15.96 -2.51 -13.50
C LEU A 85 16.59 -3.87 -13.21
N ASP A 86 16.79 -4.24 -11.94
CA ASP A 86 17.30 -5.55 -11.54
C ASP A 86 16.22 -6.63 -11.49
N LEU A 87 14.94 -6.25 -11.47
CA LEU A 87 13.81 -7.19 -11.38
C LEU A 87 13.60 -7.97 -12.68
N SER A 88 13.20 -9.22 -12.58
CA SER A 88 12.71 -9.97 -13.74
C SER A 88 11.44 -9.32 -14.30
N LEU A 89 11.39 -9.10 -15.61
CA LEU A 89 10.18 -8.60 -16.28
C LEU A 89 9.03 -9.59 -16.10
N GLU A 90 9.28 -10.86 -16.42
CA GLU A 90 8.28 -11.93 -16.45
C GLU A 90 7.92 -12.43 -15.04
N ASN A 91 8.89 -12.49 -14.12
CA ASN A 91 8.65 -13.10 -12.80
C ASN A 91 8.28 -12.09 -11.71
N HIS A 92 8.46 -10.79 -11.94
CA HIS A 92 8.16 -9.76 -10.93
C HIS A 92 7.31 -8.61 -11.47
N ILE A 93 7.78 -7.92 -12.51
CA ILE A 93 7.12 -6.70 -12.99
C ILE A 93 5.73 -7.04 -13.55
N VAL A 94 5.64 -8.00 -14.48
CA VAL A 94 4.36 -8.40 -15.10
C VAL A 94 3.37 -8.94 -14.05
N PRO A 95 3.73 -9.88 -13.15
CA PRO A 95 2.84 -10.35 -12.09
C PRO A 95 2.33 -9.22 -11.18
N SER A 96 3.19 -8.26 -10.83
CA SER A 96 2.77 -7.10 -10.04
C SER A 96 1.71 -6.28 -10.78
N PHE A 97 1.90 -6.01 -12.08
CA PHE A 97 0.90 -5.31 -12.88
C PHE A 97 -0.42 -6.09 -12.97
N VAL A 98 -0.39 -7.41 -13.16
CA VAL A 98 -1.60 -8.24 -13.18
C VAL A 98 -2.35 -8.15 -11.86
N PHE A 99 -1.64 -8.29 -10.74
CA PHE A 99 -2.22 -8.18 -9.40
C PHE A 99 -2.87 -6.81 -9.16
N PHE A 100 -2.16 -5.71 -9.40
CA PHE A 100 -2.72 -4.37 -9.19
C PHE A 100 -3.77 -3.99 -10.24
N LYS A 101 -3.75 -4.60 -11.43
CA LYS A 101 -4.80 -4.44 -12.44
C LYS A 101 -6.13 -4.99 -11.95
N TYR A 102 -6.11 -6.16 -11.31
CA TYR A 102 -7.30 -6.74 -10.68
C TYR A 102 -7.90 -5.79 -9.63
N LEU A 103 -7.05 -5.21 -8.77
CA LEU A 103 -7.51 -4.32 -7.69
C LEU A 103 -7.92 -2.93 -8.16
N PHE A 104 -7.22 -2.36 -9.15
CA PHE A 104 -7.39 -0.97 -9.55
C PHE A 104 -8.30 -0.77 -10.76
N GLY A 105 -8.45 -1.80 -11.60
CA GLY A 105 -9.23 -1.78 -12.84
C GLY A 105 -8.52 -1.15 -14.04
N THR A 106 -7.75 -0.07 -13.84
CA THR A 106 -7.15 0.70 -14.95
C THR A 106 -5.63 0.77 -14.90
N ASP A 107 -4.97 0.81 -16.07
CA ASP A 107 -3.52 0.95 -16.15
C ASP A 107 -3.08 2.34 -15.65
N VAL A 108 -3.92 3.36 -15.87
CA VAL A 108 -3.71 4.73 -15.39
C VAL A 108 -3.58 4.79 -13.86
N ASP A 109 -4.40 4.03 -13.15
CA ASP A 109 -4.33 3.95 -11.68
C ASP A 109 -3.06 3.24 -11.21
N ILE A 110 -2.65 2.18 -11.90
CA ILE A 110 -1.40 1.45 -11.59
C ILE A 110 -0.19 2.38 -11.80
N VAL A 111 -0.15 3.09 -12.94
CA VAL A 111 0.89 4.08 -13.26
C VAL A 111 0.94 5.16 -12.18
N THR A 112 -0.23 5.65 -11.74
CA THR A 112 -0.34 6.66 -10.69
C THR A 112 0.20 6.16 -9.35
N ALA A 113 -0.13 4.92 -8.96
CA ALA A 113 0.37 4.29 -7.74
C ALA A 113 1.89 4.08 -7.80
N ILE A 114 2.44 3.56 -8.91
CA ILE A 114 3.89 3.38 -9.12
C ILE A 114 4.63 4.71 -9.07
N LYS A 115 4.08 5.75 -9.71
CA LYS A 115 4.66 7.10 -9.68
C LYS A 115 4.75 7.63 -8.26
N ARG A 116 3.76 7.33 -7.41
CA ARG A 116 3.77 7.73 -6.01
C ARG A 116 4.77 6.91 -5.20
N PHE A 117 4.82 5.60 -5.45
CA PHE A 117 5.74 4.69 -4.77
C PHE A 117 6.07 3.48 -5.65
N SER A 118 7.29 3.50 -6.17
CA SER A 118 7.89 2.48 -7.04
C SER A 118 8.05 1.12 -6.36
N GLY A 119 8.05 1.07 -5.03
CA GLY A 119 8.18 -0.17 -4.27
C GLY A 119 7.11 -1.19 -4.55
N ILE A 120 5.95 -0.75 -5.04
CA ILE A 120 4.88 -1.61 -5.51
C ILE A 120 5.33 -2.67 -6.54
N LEU A 121 6.44 -2.45 -7.26
CA LEU A 121 6.97 -3.38 -8.27
C LEU A 121 7.97 -4.42 -7.75
N TYR A 122 8.63 -4.16 -6.62
CA TYR A 122 9.62 -5.08 -6.03
C TYR A 122 9.17 -5.66 -4.68
N SER A 123 7.94 -5.37 -4.28
CA SER A 123 7.40 -5.88 -3.03
C SER A 123 6.98 -7.33 -3.16
N ASP A 124 7.03 -8.02 -2.04
CA ASP A 124 6.34 -9.30 -1.89
C ASP A 124 4.81 -9.09 -1.97
N LEU A 125 4.17 -9.73 -2.96
CA LEU A 125 2.73 -9.65 -3.15
C LEU A 125 1.97 -10.39 -2.04
N ASP A 126 2.56 -11.41 -1.41
CA ASP A 126 1.92 -12.14 -0.32
C ASP A 126 1.68 -11.22 0.88
N THR A 127 2.61 -10.29 1.15
CA THR A 127 2.44 -9.26 2.18
C THR A 127 1.26 -8.33 1.88
N TYR A 128 1.08 -7.90 0.63
CA TYR A 128 -0.09 -7.10 0.23
C TYR A 128 -1.39 -7.88 0.43
N VAL A 129 -1.43 -9.12 -0.04
CA VAL A 129 -2.60 -10.00 0.09
C VAL A 129 -2.96 -10.20 1.56
N ALA A 130 -1.99 -10.48 2.42
CA ALA A 130 -2.21 -10.66 3.85
C ALA A 130 -2.79 -9.41 4.52
N ASN A 131 -2.27 -8.22 4.19
CA ASN A 131 -2.73 -6.96 4.77
C ASN A 131 -4.11 -6.53 4.24
N ILE A 132 -4.38 -6.75 2.94
CA ILE A 132 -5.71 -6.52 2.35
C ILE A 132 -6.74 -7.45 3.01
N ASN A 133 -6.43 -8.74 3.15
CA ASN A 133 -7.31 -9.69 3.80
C ASN A 133 -7.55 -9.33 5.27
N THR A 134 -6.53 -8.85 5.98
CA THR A 134 -6.67 -8.38 7.37
C THR A 134 -7.69 -7.25 7.49
N LEU A 135 -7.69 -6.27 6.57
CA LEU A 135 -8.70 -5.21 6.55
C LEU A 135 -10.09 -5.76 6.18
N ARG A 136 -10.17 -6.66 5.20
CA ARG A 136 -11.41 -7.31 4.76
C ARG A 136 -12.06 -8.12 5.89
N GLU A 137 -11.29 -8.93 6.61
CA GLU A 137 -11.71 -9.71 7.78
C GLU A 137 -12.25 -8.81 8.90
N ASN A 138 -11.77 -7.57 8.99
CA ASN A 138 -12.24 -6.57 9.94
C ASN A 138 -13.43 -5.74 9.44
N GLY A 139 -14.01 -6.09 8.29
CA GLY A 139 -15.21 -5.45 7.75
C GLY A 139 -14.96 -4.15 6.99
N VAL A 140 -13.70 -3.84 6.64
CA VAL A 140 -13.40 -2.63 5.86
C VAL A 140 -13.94 -2.79 4.43
N PRO A 141 -14.74 -1.82 3.92
CA PRO A 141 -15.23 -1.86 2.55
C PRO A 141 -14.11 -1.90 1.50
N GLU A 142 -14.28 -2.73 0.47
CA GLU A 142 -13.32 -2.90 -0.64
C GLU A 142 -12.97 -1.57 -1.31
N SER A 143 -13.96 -0.69 -1.50
CA SER A 143 -13.76 0.64 -2.09
C SER A 143 -12.77 1.51 -1.30
N TYR A 144 -12.73 1.39 0.03
CA TYR A 144 -11.78 2.11 0.87
C TYR A 144 -10.38 1.50 0.77
N MET A 145 -10.28 0.16 0.78
CA MET A 145 -9.01 -0.53 0.61
C MET A 145 -8.37 -0.18 -0.73
N VAL A 146 -9.12 -0.26 -1.83
CA VAL A 146 -8.65 0.10 -3.18
C VAL A 146 -8.23 1.56 -3.25
N LYS A 147 -9.06 2.49 -2.74
CA LYS A 147 -8.73 3.93 -2.70
C LYS A 147 -7.44 4.19 -1.93
N PHE A 148 -7.24 3.50 -0.82
CA PHE A 148 -6.05 3.69 0.00
C PHE A 148 -4.81 3.06 -0.62
N LEU A 149 -4.94 1.87 -1.22
CA LEU A 149 -3.86 1.20 -1.92
C LEU A 149 -3.36 2.04 -3.12
N LYS A 150 -4.25 2.74 -3.84
CA LYS A 150 -3.87 3.68 -4.90
C LYS A 150 -3.10 4.90 -4.38
N THR A 151 -3.47 5.41 -3.21
CA THR A 151 -2.95 6.68 -2.66
C THR A 151 -1.78 6.51 -1.68
N GLN A 152 -1.63 5.32 -1.07
CA GLN A 152 -0.66 5.00 -0.02
C GLN A 152 -0.22 3.51 -0.07
N PRO A 153 0.29 3.01 -1.21
CA PRO A 153 0.62 1.58 -1.35
C PRO A 153 1.67 1.08 -0.34
N ARG A 154 2.59 1.95 0.09
CA ARG A 154 3.67 1.61 1.03
C ARG A 154 3.16 0.98 2.34
N VAL A 155 2.00 1.38 2.85
CA VAL A 155 1.51 0.84 4.14
C VAL A 155 1.12 -0.62 4.07
N PHE A 156 0.69 -1.09 2.90
CA PHE A 156 0.36 -2.49 2.68
C PHE A 156 1.60 -3.38 2.56
N MET A 157 2.81 -2.82 2.58
CA MET A 157 4.07 -3.56 2.74
C MET A 157 4.51 -3.73 4.20
N THR A 158 3.73 -3.24 5.15
CA THR A 158 4.05 -3.46 6.57
C THR A 158 4.03 -4.95 6.86
N ASP A 159 4.96 -5.43 7.69
CA ASP A 159 4.92 -6.79 8.22
C ASP A 159 3.51 -7.16 8.67
N SER A 160 3.00 -8.31 8.22
CA SER A 160 1.58 -8.66 8.33
C SER A 160 1.15 -8.89 9.78
N VAL A 161 2.04 -9.39 10.63
CA VAL A 161 1.79 -9.55 12.07
C VAL A 161 1.65 -8.18 12.73
N ARG A 162 2.58 -7.27 12.45
CA ARG A 162 2.51 -5.90 12.96
C ARG A 162 1.28 -5.16 12.43
N PHE A 163 0.96 -5.31 11.15
CA PHE A 163 -0.19 -4.66 10.54
C PHE A 163 -1.50 -5.12 11.17
N ARG A 164 -1.68 -6.44 11.36
CA ARG A 164 -2.84 -7.01 12.06
C ARG A 164 -3.01 -6.44 13.47
N ARG A 165 -1.93 -6.41 14.24
CA ARG A 165 -1.92 -5.80 15.58
C ARG A 165 -2.37 -4.33 15.53
N THR A 166 -1.91 -3.55 14.56
CA THR A 166 -2.34 -2.16 14.41
C THR A 166 -3.83 -2.07 14.08
N VAL A 167 -4.36 -2.92 13.21
CA VAL A 167 -5.80 -2.95 12.89
C VAL A 167 -6.65 -3.25 14.13
N GLU A 168 -6.21 -4.20 14.96
CA GLU A 168 -6.86 -4.53 16.24
C GLU A 168 -6.81 -3.36 17.22
N GLU A 169 -5.63 -2.75 17.43
CA GLU A 169 -5.46 -1.58 18.32
C GLU A 169 -6.38 -0.41 17.89
N VAL A 170 -6.48 -0.13 16.59
CA VAL A 170 -7.35 0.95 16.08
C VAL A 170 -8.83 0.64 16.29
N LYS A 171 -9.22 -0.63 16.22
CA LYS A 171 -10.59 -1.08 16.50
C LYS A 171 -10.92 -0.96 17.99
N GLU A 172 -10.00 -1.32 18.87
CA GLU A 172 -10.14 -1.15 20.33
C GLU A 172 -10.25 0.31 20.75
N MET A 173 -9.63 1.24 20.00
CA MET A 173 -9.79 2.69 20.19
C MET A 173 -11.18 3.21 19.78
N GLY A 174 -12.07 2.36 19.27
CA GLY A 174 -13.45 2.70 18.91
C GLY A 174 -13.62 3.29 17.51
N PHE A 175 -12.59 3.21 16.65
CA PHE A 175 -12.76 3.59 15.24
C PHE A 175 -13.59 2.54 14.50
N ASP A 176 -14.60 3.01 13.78
CA ASP A 176 -15.52 2.17 13.01
C ASP A 176 -14.89 1.71 11.68
N PRO A 177 -14.69 0.39 11.45
CA PRO A 177 -14.11 -0.15 10.20
C PRO A 177 -14.90 0.23 8.94
N LEU A 178 -16.19 0.56 9.07
CA LEU A 178 -17.05 1.00 7.97
C LEU A 178 -16.85 2.48 7.59
N LYS A 179 -15.95 3.19 8.27
CA LYS A 179 -15.61 4.59 7.97
C LYS A 179 -14.19 4.68 7.44
N MET A 180 -14.00 5.51 6.41
CA MET A 180 -12.69 5.80 5.83
C MET A 180 -11.65 6.22 6.89
N LYS A 181 -12.12 6.84 7.98
CA LYS A 181 -11.27 7.29 9.09
C LYS A 181 -10.50 6.15 9.75
N PHE A 182 -11.08 4.95 9.82
CA PHE A 182 -10.40 3.76 10.33
C PHE A 182 -9.13 3.46 9.53
N VAL A 183 -9.22 3.44 8.21
CA VAL A 183 -8.08 3.15 7.32
C VAL A 183 -7.02 4.25 7.39
N GLU A 184 -7.42 5.53 7.51
CA GLU A 184 -6.49 6.64 7.73
C GLU A 184 -5.68 6.47 9.02
N VAL A 185 -6.31 6.01 10.09
CA VAL A 185 -5.69 5.81 11.40
C VAL A 185 -4.81 4.56 11.43
N VAL A 186 -5.23 3.46 10.80
CA VAL A 186 -4.38 2.25 10.62
C VAL A 186 -3.09 2.62 9.88
N TYR A 187 -3.18 3.43 8.83
CA TYR A 187 -2.02 3.94 8.10
C TYR A 187 -1.08 4.74 8.99
N ALA A 188 -1.65 5.70 9.71
CA ALA A 188 -0.92 6.59 10.61
C ALA A 188 -0.05 5.81 11.61
N MET A 189 -0.64 4.78 12.21
CA MET A 189 0.02 3.95 13.22
C MET A 189 0.98 2.92 12.61
N SER A 190 0.66 2.34 11.45
CA SER A 190 1.52 1.38 10.76
C SER A 190 2.86 2.01 10.32
N GLY A 191 2.85 3.30 10.00
CA GLY A 191 4.03 4.05 9.56
C GLY A 191 5.04 4.43 10.66
N VAL A 192 4.72 4.25 11.95
CA VAL A 192 5.58 4.69 13.06
C VAL A 192 5.84 3.56 14.06
N SER A 193 7.03 3.52 14.68
CA SER A 193 7.29 2.57 15.76
C SER A 193 6.41 2.90 16.97
N LYS A 194 6.09 1.89 17.79
CA LYS A 194 5.33 2.07 19.04
C LYS A 194 5.96 3.16 19.93
N SER A 195 7.28 3.13 20.09
CA SER A 195 8.02 4.15 20.85
C SER A 195 7.90 5.56 20.26
N THR A 196 7.89 5.69 18.92
CA THR A 196 7.69 6.98 18.24
C THR A 196 6.25 7.46 18.42
N TRP A 197 5.29 6.55 18.34
CA TRP A 197 3.88 6.82 18.61
C TRP A 197 3.67 7.34 20.03
N GLU A 198 4.14 6.62 21.04
CA GLU A 198 4.04 7.01 22.46
C GLU A 198 4.70 8.37 22.72
N ARG A 199 5.87 8.64 22.12
CA ARG A 199 6.53 9.95 22.22
C ARG A 199 5.69 11.07 21.61
N LYS A 200 5.10 10.84 20.43
CA LYS A 200 4.20 11.81 19.79
C LYS A 200 2.97 12.07 20.66
N VAL A 201 2.30 11.01 21.10
CA VAL A 201 1.11 11.11 21.96
C VAL A 201 1.44 11.88 23.24
N ASN A 202 2.55 11.58 23.90
CA ASN A 202 2.96 12.30 25.11
C ASN A 202 3.26 13.78 24.85
N ALA A 203 3.84 14.13 23.71
CA ALA A 203 4.08 15.52 23.32
C ALA A 203 2.75 16.27 23.13
N TYR A 204 1.80 15.68 22.40
CA TYR A 204 0.50 16.31 22.16
C TYR A 204 -0.40 16.34 23.41
N LYS A 205 -0.33 15.34 24.29
CA LYS A 205 -1.02 15.36 25.61
C LYS A 205 -0.57 16.54 26.46
N ARG A 206 0.71 16.94 26.39
CA ARG A 206 1.22 18.17 27.04
C ARG A 206 0.63 19.45 26.44
N TRP A 207 0.11 19.40 25.21
CA TRP A 207 -0.60 20.49 24.55
C TRP A 207 -2.12 20.41 24.70
N GLY A 208 -2.63 19.56 25.60
CA GLY A 208 -4.06 19.46 25.91
C GLY A 208 -4.87 18.62 24.94
N LEU A 209 -4.23 17.87 24.03
CA LEU A 209 -4.89 17.01 23.05
C LEU A 209 -5.14 15.59 23.56
N SER A 210 -6.31 15.03 23.26
CA SER A 210 -6.61 13.61 23.45
C SER A 210 -6.00 12.74 22.35
N GLU A 211 -5.82 11.45 22.64
CA GLU A 211 -5.23 10.48 21.70
C GLU A 211 -6.05 10.31 20.41
N VAL A 212 -7.37 10.39 20.53
CA VAL A 212 -8.30 10.31 19.39
C VAL A 212 -8.22 11.57 18.52
N GLU A 213 -8.10 12.75 19.12
CA GLU A 213 -7.92 14.01 18.38
C GLU A 213 -6.58 14.03 17.63
N ILE A 214 -5.50 13.54 18.26
CA ILE A 214 -4.19 13.39 17.62
C ILE A 214 -4.33 12.51 16.38
N LEU A 215 -4.93 11.33 16.50
CA LEU A 215 -5.15 10.43 15.37
C LEU A 215 -6.08 11.04 14.30
N CYS A 216 -7.06 11.83 14.72
CA CYS A 216 -7.98 12.49 13.81
C CYS A 216 -7.32 13.60 12.99
N ASP A 217 -6.44 14.37 13.61
CA ASP A 217 -5.91 15.62 13.06
C ASP A 217 -4.51 15.47 12.44
N THR A 218 -3.63 14.61 13.00
CA THR A 218 -2.19 14.62 12.65
C THR A 218 -1.80 13.92 11.36
N PHE A 219 -2.69 13.16 10.73
CA PHE A 219 -2.30 12.33 9.58
C PHE A 219 -2.98 12.69 8.26
N LYS A 220 -3.82 13.72 8.23
CA LYS A 220 -4.34 14.27 6.96
C LYS A 220 -3.31 15.11 6.22
N LYS A 221 -2.39 15.74 6.95
CA LYS A 221 -1.29 16.54 6.40
C LYS A 221 -0.15 16.52 7.41
N GLU A 222 1.07 16.55 6.89
CA GLU A 222 2.33 16.65 7.63
C GLU A 222 2.18 17.43 8.95
N ALA A 223 2.81 16.93 10.01
CA ALA A 223 2.84 17.53 11.36
C ALA A 223 3.20 19.04 11.39
N SER A 224 3.66 19.62 10.28
CA SER A 224 3.92 21.04 10.07
C SER A 224 2.66 21.92 9.99
N GLU A 225 1.52 21.44 9.48
CA GLU A 225 0.29 22.26 9.42
C GLU A 225 -0.42 22.32 10.78
N LEU A 226 -0.36 21.25 11.57
CA LEU A 226 -0.90 21.28 12.93
C LEU A 226 -0.10 22.16 13.87
N LEU A 227 1.23 22.19 13.74
CA LEU A 227 2.04 23.12 14.53
C LEU A 227 1.57 24.57 14.32
N LYS A 228 1.31 24.95 13.06
CA LYS A 228 0.82 26.30 12.69
C LYS A 228 -0.58 26.60 13.21
N LEU A 229 -1.47 25.60 13.25
CA LEU A 229 -2.81 25.74 13.83
C LEU A 229 -2.76 25.95 15.35
N TYR A 230 -1.82 25.29 16.04
CA TYR A 230 -1.65 25.42 17.49
C TYR A 230 -0.91 26.69 17.90
N GLU A 231 0.11 27.12 17.14
CA GLU A 231 0.72 28.45 17.30
C GLU A 231 -0.36 29.54 17.21
N LYS A 232 -1.21 29.46 16.18
CA LYS A 232 -2.33 30.39 15.99
C LYS A 232 -3.38 30.31 17.10
N LYS A 233 -3.61 29.14 17.70
CA LYS A 233 -4.57 28.96 18.81
C LYS A 233 -4.02 29.48 20.14
N GLY A 234 -2.72 29.28 20.41
CA GLY A 234 -2.03 29.86 21.57
C GLY A 234 -2.03 31.39 21.55
N ASP A 235 -1.90 32.00 20.37
CA ASP A 235 -2.00 33.45 20.19
C ASP A 235 -3.43 33.98 20.46
N LEU A 236 -4.47 33.23 20.07
CA LEU A 236 -5.87 33.62 20.29
C LEU A 236 -6.30 33.52 21.76
N GLU A 237 -5.84 32.50 22.48
CA GLU A 237 -6.14 32.34 23.91
C GLU A 237 -5.39 33.37 24.78
N GLY A 238 -4.22 33.83 24.33
CA GLY A 238 -3.48 34.95 24.94
C GLY A 238 -4.18 36.30 24.79
N ILE A 239 -4.94 36.52 23.71
CA ILE A 239 -5.69 37.77 23.46
C ILE A 239 -7.00 37.83 24.27
N THR A 240 -7.55 36.70 24.69
CA THR A 240 -8.80 36.64 25.48
C THR A 240 -8.62 36.75 27.00
N ARG A 241 -7.41 37.04 27.49
CA ARG A 241 -7.08 37.12 28.92
C ARG A 241 -6.64 38.50 29.42
N GLU A 242 -6.83 39.57 28.64
CA GLU A 242 -6.70 40.96 29.09
C GLU A 242 -8.06 41.66 29.10
#